data_AF-T2JV99-F1
#
_entry.id   AF-T2JV99-F1
#
_cell.length_a   1.000
_cell.length_b   1.000
_cell.length_c   1.000
_cell.angle_alpha   90.00
_cell.angle_beta   90.00
_cell.angle_gamma   90.00
#
_symmetry.space_group_name_H-M   'P 1'
#
loop_
_entity.id
_entity.type
_entity.pdbx_description
1 polymer ?
#
loop_
_entity_poly.entity_id
_entity_poly.type
_entity_poly.pdbx_seq_one_letter_code
_entity_poly.pdbx_strand_id
1 'polypeptide(L)' 'MSNILEVAKNDEQTEIMAIKFSDTELFEYPVSLKEAQEILKNKTTFISPTYINNEKFAIIYKQGMKGQ' A
#
# COMPACT_ATOMS: atom_id res chain seq x y z
N MET A 1 -17.11 11.81 11.38
CA MET A 1 -16.54 12.45 10.17
C MET A 1 -15.52 13.44 10.68
N SER A 2 -14.24 13.09 10.59
CA SER A 2 -13.14 13.91 11.14
C SER A 2 -13.13 15.28 10.45
N ASN A 3 -12.97 16.36 11.22
CA ASN A 3 -13.00 17.71 10.67
C ASN A 3 -11.73 17.93 9.82
N ILE A 4 -11.90 18.21 8.52
CA ILE A 4 -10.78 18.38 7.57
C ILE A 4 -9.81 19.48 8.05
N LEU A 5 -10.31 20.51 8.74
CA LEU A 5 -9.47 21.56 9.34
C LEU A 5 -8.51 21.03 10.42
N GLU A 6 -8.89 19.99 11.17
CA GLU A 6 -8.03 19.40 12.20
C GLU A 6 -6.84 18.68 11.55
N VAL A 7 -7.09 17.96 10.44
CA VAL A 7 -6.04 17.34 9.62
C VAL A 7 -5.14 18.40 8.97
N ALA A 8 -5.72 19.54 8.60
CA ALA A 8 -5.01 20.70 8.06
C ALA A 8 -4.27 21.52 9.13
N LYS A 9 -4.30 21.11 10.42
CA LYS A 9 -3.76 21.88 11.55
C LYS A 9 -4.25 23.34 11.60
N ASN A 10 -5.50 23.57 11.21
CA ASN A 10 -6.14 24.89 11.07
C ASN A 10 -5.53 25.82 9.99
N ASP A 11 -4.74 25.28 9.06
CA ASP A 11 -4.24 26.03 7.90
C ASP A 11 -5.02 25.62 6.63
N GLU A 12 -5.90 26.52 6.19
CA GLU A 12 -6.75 26.34 5.00
C GLU A 12 -5.97 26.20 3.69
N GLN A 13 -4.67 26.54 3.67
CA GLN A 13 -3.80 26.38 2.50
C GLN A 13 -3.09 25.02 2.47
N THR A 14 -3.25 24.18 3.49
CA THR A 14 -2.61 22.87 3.54
C THR A 14 -3.17 21.96 2.45
N GLU A 15 -2.30 21.52 1.53
CA GLU A 15 -2.64 20.47 0.57
C GLU A 15 -2.72 19.11 1.29
N ILE A 16 -3.92 18.56 1.40
CA ILE A 16 -4.16 17.23 2.00
C ILE A 16 -4.43 16.22 0.89
N MET A 17 -3.62 15.16 0.85
CA MET A 17 -3.90 14.00 0.00
C MET A 17 -4.84 13.03 0.71
N ALA A 18 -6.00 12.77 0.12
CA ALA A 18 -6.92 11.72 0.55
C ALA A 18 -6.87 10.57 -0.47
N ILE A 19 -6.63 9.34 0.00
CA ILE A 19 -6.70 8.13 -0.82
C ILE A 19 -7.94 7.36 -0.42
N LYS A 20 -8.84 7.12 -1.39
CA LYS A 20 -9.99 6.24 -1.23
C LYS A 20 -9.63 4.87 -1.80
N PHE A 21 -9.79 3.83 -0.99
CA PHE A 21 -9.69 2.44 -1.44
C PHE A 21 -11.08 1.92 -1.80
N SER A 22 -11.18 1.18 -2.91
CA SER A 22 -12.34 0.38 -3.30
C SER A 22 -11.86 -0.91 -3.94
N ASP A 23 -12.74 -1.92 -4.01
CA ASP A 23 -12.48 -3.18 -4.75
C ASP A 23 -11.17 -3.87 -4.32
N THR A 24 -10.81 -3.73 -3.05
CA THR A 24 -9.63 -4.35 -2.46
C THR A 24 -9.94 -5.78 -2.05
N GLU A 25 -9.01 -6.68 -2.33
CA GLU A 25 -9.07 -8.07 -1.91
C GLU A 25 -8.05 -8.32 -0.79
N LEU A 26 -8.48 -9.04 0.23
CA LEU A 26 -7.58 -9.47 1.30
C LEU A 26 -6.86 -10.75 0.86
N PHE A 27 -5.54 -10.77 1.00
CA PHE A 27 -4.76 -11.97 0.76
C PHE A 27 -5.13 -13.07 1.77
N GLU A 28 -5.36 -14.27 1.27
CA GLU A 28 -5.57 -15.46 2.09
C GLU A 28 -4.30 -15.82 2.88
N TYR A 29 -3.13 -15.55 2.31
CA TYR A 29 -1.83 -15.83 2.87
C TYR A 29 -1.02 -14.52 2.96
N PRO A 30 -0.64 -14.07 4.17
CA PRO A 30 0.08 -12.81 4.30
C PRO A 30 1.47 -12.91 3.66
N VAL A 31 1.79 -11.97 2.77
CA VAL A 31 3.14 -11.80 2.23
C VAL A 31 3.97 -11.03 3.25
N SER A 32 5.04 -11.64 3.74
CA SER A 32 5.92 -11.01 4.72
C SER A 32 6.72 -9.85 4.09
N LEU A 33 7.21 -8.94 4.93
CA LEU A 33 8.07 -7.84 4.47
C LEU A 33 9.31 -8.36 3.73
N LYS A 34 9.91 -9.45 4.21
CA LYS A 34 11.10 -10.04 3.58
C LYS A 34 10.80 -10.55 2.17
N GLU A 35 9.69 -11.27 1.98
CA GLU A 35 9.26 -11.77 0.67
C GLU A 35 8.98 -10.61 -0.29
N ALA A 36 8.26 -9.59 0.17
CA ALA A 36 8.00 -8.39 -0.61
C ALA A 36 9.32 -7.70 -1.03
N GLN A 37 10.28 -7.56 -0.12
CA GLN A 37 11.58 -6.95 -0.42
C GLN A 37 12.40 -7.75 -1.45
N GLU A 38 12.36 -9.08 -1.37
CA GLU A 38 13.00 -9.99 -2.33
C GLU A 38 12.38 -9.87 -3.72
N ILE A 39 11.04 -9.86 -3.83
CA ILE A 39 10.32 -9.68 -5.10
C ILE A 39 10.61 -8.32 -5.73
N LEU A 40 10.56 -7.27 -4.91
CA LEU A 40 10.75 -5.91 -5.39
C LEU A 40 12.22 -5.57 -5.67
N LYS A 41 13.16 -6.40 -5.19
CA LYS A 41 14.60 -6.13 -5.17
C LYS A 41 14.92 -4.79 -4.48
N ASN A 42 14.17 -4.49 -3.42
CA ASN A 42 14.28 -3.26 -2.66
C ASN A 42 14.31 -3.60 -1.16
N LYS A 43 15.33 -3.14 -0.44
CA LYS A 43 15.52 -3.39 1.00
C LYS A 43 14.91 -2.32 1.90
N THR A 44 14.29 -1.28 1.34
CA THR A 44 13.71 -0.20 2.14
C THR A 44 12.40 -0.62 2.80
N THR A 45 12.05 0.06 3.87
CA THR A 45 10.70 0.04 4.46
C THR A 45 9.76 0.86 3.58
N PHE A 46 8.51 0.42 3.41
CA PHE A 46 7.50 1.16 2.62
C PHE A 46 6.96 2.35 3.41
N ILE A 47 7.75 3.42 3.52
CA ILE A 47 7.37 4.67 4.22
C ILE A 47 6.35 5.50 3.42
N SER A 48 6.15 5.17 2.15
CA SER A 48 5.20 5.81 1.24
C SER A 48 4.70 4.80 0.21
N PRO A 49 3.57 5.09 -0.47
CA PRO A 49 3.11 4.30 -1.60
C PRO A 49 4.23 4.12 -2.63
N THR A 50 4.52 2.87 -2.98
CA THR A 50 5.60 2.52 -3.90
C THR A 50 5.00 1.98 -5.17
N TYR A 51 5.31 2.61 -6.30
CA TYR A 51 4.92 2.09 -7.60
C TYR A 51 5.63 0.75 -7.87
N ILE A 52 4.87 -0.24 -8.33
CA ILE A 52 5.38 -1.54 -8.77
C ILE A 52 4.84 -1.81 -10.17
N ASN A 53 5.63 -2.52 -10.99
CA ASN A 53 5.18 -2.92 -12.32
C ASN A 53 4.24 -4.14 -12.26
N ASN A 54 3.57 -4.41 -13.37
CA ASN A 54 2.59 -5.51 -13.48
C ASN A 54 3.19 -6.88 -13.16
N GLU A 55 4.45 -7.12 -13.53
CA GLU A 55 5.15 -8.38 -13.27
C GLU A 55 5.32 -8.61 -11.75
N LYS A 56 5.85 -7.61 -11.04
CA LYS A 56 6.03 -7.65 -9.58
C LYS A 56 4.68 -7.75 -8.86
N PHE A 57 3.67 -7.02 -9.32
CA PHE A 57 2.31 -7.12 -8.79
C PHE A 57 1.76 -8.55 -8.91
N ALA A 58 1.87 -9.16 -10.09
CA ALA A 58 1.38 -10.51 -10.32
C ALA A 58 2.08 -11.55 -9.44
N ILE A 59 3.38 -11.38 -9.16
CA ILE A 59 4.12 -12.26 -8.24
C ILE A 59 3.59 -12.11 -6.82
N ILE A 60 3.45 -10.89 -6.30
CA ILE A 60 2.94 -10.62 -4.95
C ILE A 60 1.51 -11.15 -4.81
N TYR A 61 0.63 -10.84 -5.77
CA TYR A 61 -0.76 -11.27 -5.77
C TYR A 61 -0.87 -12.81 -5.78
N LYS A 62 -0.07 -13.51 -6.61
CA LYS A 62 -0.01 -14.97 -6.60
C LYS A 62 0.47 -15.56 -5.28
N GLN A 63 1.37 -14.89 -4.56
CA GLN A 63 1.78 -15.34 -3.22
C GLN A 63 0.65 -15.14 -2.21
N GLY A 64 -0.02 -13.98 -2.27
CA GLY A 64 -1.11 -13.63 -1.38
C GLY A 64 -2.34 -14.54 -1.50
N MET A 65 -2.60 -15.07 -2.70
CA MET A 65 -3.77 -15.91 -2.99
C MET A 65 -3.46 -17.41 -2.94
N LYS A 66 -2.25 -17.82 -2.56
CA LYS A 66 -1.84 -19.23 -2.61
C LYS A 66 -2.29 -20.03 -1.39
N GLY A 67 -3.53 -20.50 -1.44
CA GLY A 67 -3.98 -21.70 -0.77
C GLY A 67 -3.97 -22.89 -1.73
N GLN A 68 -2.92 -23.71 -1.61
CA GLN A 68 -2.58 -24.94 -2.37
C GLN A 68 -1.73 -24.75 -3.64
#